data_AF-A0A821ZCM5-F1
#
_entry.id   AF-A0A821ZCM5-F1
#
_cell.length_a   1.000
_cell.length_b   1.000
_cell.length_c   1.000
_cell.angle_alpha   90.00
_cell.angle_beta   90.00
_cell.angle_gamma   90.00
#
_symmetry.space_group_name_H-M   'P 1'
#
loop_
_entity.id
_entity.type
_entity.pdbx_description
1 polymer ?
#
loop_
_entity_poly.entity_id
_entity_poly.type
_entity_poly.pdbx_seq_one_letter_code
_entity_poly.pdbx_strand_id
1 'polypeptide(L)'
;MPQFMTKTELLENKYPIDKYYHEQMNIDEIGQIETELEFYERSHSVTSTILKMHENEFISQIQQEQLTIQHNIHILFIAHAPSLETCTRKLCGGKFRPFQLANVIRNVDYLTMTVIEKTDNNCDKWIFRRNSFYGDEF
;
A
#
# COMPACT_ATOMS: atom_id res chain seq x y z
N MET A 1 3.19 0.05 22.23
CA MET A 1 2.87 -0.68 20.99
C MET A 1 1.74 -1.66 21.30
N PRO A 2 0.73 -1.84 20.43
CA PRO A 2 -0.28 -2.88 20.64
C PRO A 2 0.36 -4.28 20.57
N GLN A 3 -0.28 -5.24 21.23
CA GLN A 3 0.06 -6.65 21.10
C GLN A 3 -0.70 -7.24 19.90
N PHE A 4 0.01 -7.59 18.84
CA PHE A 4 -0.58 -8.19 17.65
C PHE A 4 -0.72 -9.70 17.80
N MET A 5 -1.73 -10.27 17.16
CA MET A 5 -1.86 -11.72 17.04
C MET A 5 -0.73 -12.30 16.18
N THR A 6 -0.21 -13.43 16.60
CA THR A 6 0.73 -14.25 15.84
C THR A 6 0.03 -14.90 14.63
N LYS A 7 0.81 -15.35 13.64
CA LYS A 7 0.29 -16.13 12.50
C LYS A 7 -0.47 -17.38 12.98
N THR A 8 0.02 -18.04 14.04
CA THR A 8 -0.64 -19.20 14.64
C THR A 8 -2.01 -18.85 15.20
N GLU A 9 -2.10 -17.78 16.01
CA GLU A 9 -3.39 -17.34 16.59
C GLU A 9 -4.39 -16.94 15.50
N LEU A 10 -3.95 -16.27 14.44
CA LEU A 10 -4.81 -15.92 13.30
C LEU A 10 -5.36 -17.17 12.60
N LEU A 11 -4.53 -18.19 12.36
CA LEU A 11 -4.95 -19.45 11.75
C LEU A 11 -5.91 -20.24 12.65
N GLU A 12 -5.64 -20.31 13.95
CA GLU A 12 -6.51 -20.97 14.94
C GLU A 12 -7.89 -20.29 15.01
N ASN A 13 -7.95 -18.97 14.80
CA ASN A 13 -9.18 -18.19 14.72
C ASN A 13 -9.79 -18.14 13.31
N LYS A 14 -9.32 -19.00 12.39
CA LYS A 14 -9.87 -19.19 11.03
C LYS A 14 -9.77 -17.96 10.13
N TYR A 15 -8.82 -17.06 10.40
CA TYR A 15 -8.50 -15.99 9.46
C TYR A 15 -7.75 -16.56 8.24
N PRO A 16 -8.16 -16.22 7.00
CA PRO A 16 -7.56 -16.75 5.78
C PRO A 16 -6.25 -16.01 5.45
N ILE A 17 -5.22 -16.19 6.28
CA ILE A 17 -3.91 -15.58 6.08
C ILE A 17 -2.97 -16.51 5.31
N ASP A 18 -2.01 -15.93 4.60
CA ASP A 18 -0.90 -16.68 4.03
C ASP A 18 0.17 -16.95 5.11
N LYS A 19 0.37 -18.23 5.40
CA LYS A 19 1.36 -18.69 6.39
C LYS A 19 2.80 -18.46 5.91
N TYR A 20 3.02 -18.44 4.61
CA TYR A 20 4.33 -18.35 3.98
C TYR A 20 4.70 -16.93 3.56
N TYR A 21 3.79 -15.97 3.77
CA TYR A 21 4.08 -14.57 3.53
C TYR A 21 5.23 -14.11 4.42
N HIS A 22 6.25 -13.52 3.78
CA HIS A 22 7.38 -12.90 4.44
C HIS A 22 7.16 -11.39 4.49
N GLU A 23 7.14 -10.84 5.71
CA GLU A 23 6.96 -9.43 5.95
C GLU A 23 8.15 -8.62 5.41
N GLN A 24 7.84 -7.50 4.75
CA GLN A 24 8.79 -6.59 4.12
C GLN A 24 9.37 -5.59 5.13
N MET A 25 8.87 -5.63 6.36
CA MET A 25 9.34 -4.87 7.50
C MET A 25 8.99 -5.64 8.77
N ASN A 26 9.98 -5.86 9.62
CA ASN A 26 9.76 -6.47 10.92
C ASN A 26 9.11 -5.45 11.87
N ILE A 27 8.23 -5.93 12.75
CA ILE A 27 7.63 -5.11 13.79
C ILE A 27 8.68 -4.47 14.71
N ASP A 28 9.80 -5.13 14.95
CA ASP A 28 10.90 -4.62 15.77
C ASP A 28 11.65 -3.45 15.10
N GLU A 29 11.52 -3.30 13.78
CA GLU A 29 12.06 -2.17 13.02
C GLU A 29 11.13 -0.95 13.07
N ILE A 30 9.90 -1.10 13.56
CA ILE A 30 8.95 0.01 13.73
C ILE A 30 9.31 0.75 15.03
N GLY A 31 9.88 1.95 14.88
CA GLY A 31 10.22 2.81 16.01
C GLY A 31 9.01 3.08 16.91
N GLN A 32 9.19 2.95 18.23
CA GLN A 32 8.12 3.27 19.20
C GLN A 32 7.74 4.76 19.18
N ILE A 33 8.68 5.59 18.73
CA ILE A 33 8.53 7.03 18.55
C ILE A 33 9.02 7.30 17.13
N GLU A 34 8.09 7.48 16.20
CA GLU A 34 8.38 7.89 14.82
C GLU A 34 7.77 9.27 14.56
N THR A 35 8.47 10.09 13.79
CA THR A 35 7.97 11.34 13.25
C THR A 35 6.98 11.06 12.10
N GLU A 36 6.13 12.04 11.78
CA GLU A 36 5.21 11.93 10.64
C GLU A 36 5.95 11.67 9.32
N LEU A 37 7.16 12.22 9.16
CA LEU A 37 8.00 11.98 7.99
C LEU A 37 8.51 10.54 7.95
N GLU A 38 9.02 10.00 9.05
CA GLU A 38 9.50 8.61 9.13
C GLU A 38 8.38 7.62 8.84
N PHE A 39 7.18 7.84 9.41
CA PHE A 39 5.99 7.06 9.10
C PHE A 39 5.66 7.08 7.60
N TYR A 40 5.75 8.27 6.99
CA TYR A 40 5.48 8.45 5.57
C TYR A 40 6.53 7.75 4.69
N GLU A 41 7.82 7.91 5.00
CA GLU A 41 8.91 7.25 4.28
C GLU A 41 8.80 5.73 4.36
N ARG A 42 8.55 5.18 5.56
CA ARG A 42 8.40 3.72 5.72
C ARG A 42 7.17 3.20 4.98
N SER A 43 6.04 3.92 5.04
CA SER A 43 4.82 3.56 4.32
C SER A 43 5.08 3.49 2.82
N HIS A 44 5.70 4.53 2.26
CA HIS A 44 6.05 4.57 0.84
C HIS A 44 7.04 3.47 0.44
N SER A 45 8.05 3.22 1.27
CA SER A 45 9.05 2.17 1.05
C SER A 45 8.42 0.78 0.99
N VAL A 46 7.63 0.43 2.00
CA VAL A 46 6.93 -0.87 2.07
C VAL A 46 5.96 -1.04 0.91
N THR A 47 5.14 -0.03 0.61
CA THR A 47 4.21 -0.09 -0.52
C THR A 47 4.95 -0.28 -1.84
N SER A 48 6.02 0.48 -2.09
CA SER A 48 6.83 0.36 -3.31
C SER A 48 7.46 -1.02 -3.46
N THR A 49 7.93 -1.62 -2.35
CA THR A 49 8.51 -2.96 -2.33
C THR A 49 7.47 -4.02 -2.68
N ILE A 50 6.26 -3.94 -2.10
CA ILE A 50 5.16 -4.87 -2.39
C ILE A 50 4.74 -4.78 -3.87
N LEU A 51 4.62 -3.56 -4.40
CA LEU A 51 4.27 -3.35 -5.82
C LEU A 51 5.30 -3.99 -6.75
N LYS A 52 6.60 -3.75 -6.50
CA LYS A 52 7.70 -4.34 -7.30
C LYS A 52 7.77 -5.85 -7.18
N MET A 53 7.51 -6.40 -6.00
CA MET A 53 7.50 -7.84 -5.76
C MET A 53 6.47 -8.52 -6.67
N HIS A 54 5.24 -8.01 -6.69
CA HIS A 54 4.17 -8.57 -7.52
C HIS A 54 4.34 -8.27 -9.03
N GLU A 55 4.94 -7.13 -9.39
CA GLU A 55 5.34 -6.85 -10.78
C GLU A 55 6.35 -7.90 -11.29
N ASN A 56 7.36 -8.23 -10.48
CA ASN A 56 8.37 -9.24 -10.83
C ASN A 56 7.82 -10.67 -10.87
N GLU A 57 6.97 -11.05 -9.92
CA GLU A 57 6.30 -12.36 -9.90
C GLU A 57 5.48 -12.56 -11.17
N PHE A 58 4.73 -11.54 -11.57
CA PHE A 58 3.92 -11.56 -12.78
C PHE A 58 4.76 -11.64 -14.06
N ILE A 59 5.83 -10.84 -14.18
CA ILE A 59 6.77 -10.92 -15.32
C ILE A 59 7.36 -12.34 -15.43
N SER A 60 7.71 -12.95 -14.30
CA SER A 60 8.30 -14.30 -14.28
C SER A 60 7.29 -15.35 -14.75
N GLN A 61 6.00 -15.21 -14.42
CA GLN A 61 4.93 -16.11 -14.87
C GLN A 61 4.66 -15.98 -16.37
N ILE A 62 4.59 -14.75 -16.91
CA ILE A 62 4.39 -14.52 -18.35
C ILE A 62 5.50 -15.17 -19.18
N GLN A 63 6.75 -15.04 -18.74
CA GLN A 63 7.91 -15.60 -19.46
C GLN A 63 7.87 -17.13 -19.53
N GLN A 64 7.27 -17.81 -18.55
CA GLN A 64 7.15 -19.25 -18.52
C GLN A 64 5.97 -19.78 -19.35
N GLU A 65 4.85 -19.05 -19.39
CA GLU A 65 3.59 -19.56 -19.93
C GLU A 65 3.21 -19.05 -21.33
N GLN A 66 4.03 -18.20 -21.96
CA GLN A 66 3.79 -17.69 -23.33
C GLN A 66 2.38 -17.07 -23.51
N LEU A 67 1.82 -16.52 -22.43
CA LEU A 67 0.46 -15.98 -22.40
C LEU A 67 0.37 -14.64 -23.13
N THR A 68 -0.60 -14.54 -24.04
CA THR A 68 -0.90 -13.38 -24.91
C THR A 68 -2.11 -12.57 -24.45
N ILE A 69 -2.49 -12.67 -23.17
CA ILE A 69 -3.64 -11.94 -22.62
C ILE A 69 -3.15 -10.69 -21.90
N GLN A 70 -3.86 -9.58 -22.15
CA GLN A 70 -3.73 -8.29 -21.47
C GLN A 70 -4.12 -8.48 -19.99
N HIS A 71 -3.16 -8.89 -19.16
CA HIS A 71 -3.39 -9.15 -17.75
C HIS A 71 -3.11 -7.88 -16.93
N ASN A 72 -4.11 -7.49 -16.13
CA ASN A 72 -3.97 -6.42 -15.15
C ASN A 72 -3.71 -7.04 -13.76
N ILE A 73 -2.73 -6.51 -13.04
CA ILE A 73 -2.47 -6.87 -11.64
C ILE A 73 -3.27 -5.91 -10.75
N HIS A 74 -4.06 -6.46 -9.84
CA HIS A 74 -4.79 -5.68 -8.84
C HIS A 74 -4.30 -6.06 -7.44
N ILE A 75 -3.88 -5.05 -6.67
CA ILE A 75 -3.38 -5.23 -5.30
C ILE A 75 -4.27 -4.42 -4.36
N LEU A 76 -4.79 -5.07 -3.32
CA LEU A 76 -5.64 -4.44 -2.31
C LEU A 76 -4.86 -4.30 -1.01
N PHE A 77 -4.66 -3.06 -0.57
CA PHE A 77 -4.14 -2.76 0.76
C PHE A 77 -5.30 -2.51 1.73
N ILE A 78 -5.44 -3.36 2.76
CA ILE A 78 -6.38 -3.16 3.86
C ILE A 78 -5.58 -2.66 5.06
N ALA A 79 -5.80 -1.41 5.46
CA ALA A 79 -5.00 -0.76 6.49
C ALA A 79 -5.81 0.34 7.21
N HIS A 80 -5.12 1.38 7.70
CA HIS A 80 -5.72 2.46 8.48
C HIS A 80 -5.99 3.70 7.62
N ALA A 81 -6.80 4.63 8.13
CA ALA A 81 -7.09 5.90 7.46
C ALA A 81 -5.85 6.64 6.91
N PRO A 82 -4.71 6.76 7.65
CA PRO A 82 -3.49 7.39 7.12
C PRO A 82 -2.93 6.72 5.87
N SER A 83 -3.12 5.41 5.71
CA SER A 83 -2.57 4.64 4.60
C SER A 83 -3.12 5.09 3.25
N LEU A 84 -4.33 5.64 3.20
CA LEU A 84 -4.89 6.22 1.97
C LEU A 84 -4.02 7.35 1.41
N GLU A 85 -3.35 8.11 2.27
CA GLU A 85 -2.41 9.15 1.87
C GLU A 85 -0.98 8.65 1.78
N THR A 86 -0.46 8.04 2.86
CA THR A 86 0.97 7.74 2.95
C THR A 86 1.43 6.69 1.95
N CYS A 87 0.57 5.73 1.61
CA CYS A 87 0.89 4.70 0.62
C CYS A 87 0.73 5.18 -0.83
N THR A 88 -0.04 6.24 -1.12
CA THR A 88 -0.40 6.61 -2.50
C THR A 88 0.21 7.92 -2.96
N ARG A 89 0.33 8.91 -2.08
CA ARG A 89 0.63 10.29 -2.49
C ARG A 89 2.01 10.43 -3.11
N LYS A 90 3.05 9.81 -2.52
CA LYS A 90 4.40 9.80 -3.13
C LYS A 90 4.47 8.97 -4.42
N LEU A 91 3.75 7.84 -4.49
CA LEU A 91 3.67 7.04 -5.71
C LEU A 91 3.13 7.87 -6.89
N CYS A 92 2.16 8.74 -6.63
CA CYS A 92 1.59 9.64 -7.62
C CYS A 92 2.42 10.91 -7.89
N GLY A 93 3.61 11.03 -7.30
CA GLY A 93 4.49 12.20 -7.44
C GLY A 93 4.14 13.38 -6.52
N GLY A 94 3.21 13.20 -5.60
CA GLY A 94 2.86 14.20 -4.58
C GLY A 94 3.94 14.34 -3.51
N LYS A 95 4.14 15.57 -3.04
CA LYS A 95 5.09 15.86 -1.95
C LYS A 95 4.46 15.60 -0.59
N PHE A 96 5.30 15.21 0.37
CA PHE A 96 4.93 15.12 1.78
C PHE A 96 4.26 16.43 2.26
N ARG A 97 3.18 16.30 3.05
CA ARG A 97 2.46 17.43 3.65
C ARG A 97 2.65 17.41 5.16
N PRO A 98 3.67 18.11 5.69
CA PRO A 98 3.94 18.09 7.12
C PRO A 98 2.75 18.65 7.91
N PHE A 99 2.41 18.00 9.02
CA PHE A 99 1.38 18.41 9.98
C PHE A 99 -0.05 18.45 9.43
N GLN A 100 -0.29 17.89 8.24
CA GLN A 100 -1.61 17.87 7.61
C GLN A 100 -2.26 16.50 7.63
N LEU A 101 -1.50 15.41 7.87
CA LEU A 101 -2.05 14.06 7.89
C LEU A 101 -3.20 13.92 8.88
N ALA A 102 -3.10 14.54 10.06
CA ALA A 102 -4.16 14.52 11.06
C ALA A 102 -5.48 15.17 10.58
N ASN A 103 -5.40 16.22 9.74
CA ASN A 103 -6.58 16.89 9.20
C ASN A 103 -7.22 16.08 8.07
N VAL A 104 -6.37 15.40 7.29
CA VAL A 104 -6.78 14.48 6.25
C VAL A 104 -7.53 13.31 6.89
N ILE A 105 -6.89 12.55 7.77
CA ILE A 105 -7.47 11.27 8.26
C ILE A 105 -8.77 11.42 9.05
N ARG A 106 -9.10 12.61 9.58
CA ARG A 106 -10.32 12.86 10.36
C ARG A 106 -11.61 12.69 9.56
N ASN A 107 -11.56 12.83 8.24
CA ASN A 107 -12.73 12.71 7.36
C ASN A 107 -12.77 11.37 6.62
N VAL A 108 -12.01 10.36 7.09
CA VAL A 108 -11.98 9.03 6.49
C VAL A 108 -12.97 8.13 7.24
N ASP A 109 -14.02 7.71 6.54
CA ASP A 109 -14.99 6.73 7.05
C ASP A 109 -14.45 5.30 6.98
N TYR A 110 -15.13 4.39 7.65
CA TYR A 110 -14.82 2.97 7.53
C TYR A 110 -14.99 2.49 6.09
N LEU A 111 -14.02 1.70 5.62
CA LEU A 111 -13.98 1.14 4.27
C LEU A 111 -13.88 2.20 3.14
N THR A 112 -13.54 3.44 3.47
CA THR A 112 -13.13 4.42 2.44
C THR A 112 -11.96 3.85 1.64
N MET A 113 -12.07 3.93 0.31
CA MET A 113 -11.11 3.34 -0.62
C MET A 113 -10.65 4.36 -1.64
N THR A 114 -9.34 4.38 -1.88
CA THR A 114 -8.72 5.12 -2.98
C THR A 114 -8.14 4.13 -3.99
N VAL A 115 -8.14 4.50 -5.27
CA VAL A 115 -7.63 3.67 -6.35
C VAL A 115 -6.60 4.47 -7.14
N ILE A 116 -5.39 3.92 -7.21
CA ILE A 116 -4.32 4.39 -8.08
C ILE A 116 -4.02 3.33 -9.15
N GLU A 117 -3.60 3.78 -10.32
CA GLU A 117 -3.30 2.92 -11.46
C GLU A 117 -1.98 3.38 -12.10
N LYS A 118 -1.14 2.43 -12.50
CA LYS A 118 0.04 2.68 -13.34
C LYS A 118 -0.37 2.41 -14.79
N THR A 119 -0.30 3.42 -15.65
CA THR A 119 -0.68 3.28 -17.08
C THR A 119 0.51 2.94 -17.96
N ASP A 120 0.32 2.07 -18.94
CA ASP A 120 1.34 1.59 -19.90
C ASP A 120 1.94 2.67 -20.82
N ASN A 121 1.37 3.89 -20.85
CA ASN A 121 1.79 4.95 -21.77
C ASN A 121 3.07 5.67 -21.29
N ASN A 122 4.22 4.98 -21.31
CA ASN A 122 5.59 5.54 -21.16
C ASN A 122 5.85 6.43 -19.94
N CYS A 123 4.95 6.44 -18.96
CA CYS A 123 5.07 7.21 -17.74
C CYS A 123 4.98 6.20 -16.60
N ASP A 124 6.09 5.91 -15.92
CA ASP A 124 6.15 5.13 -14.67
C ASP A 124 5.40 5.82 -13.50
N LYS A 125 4.34 6.56 -13.82
CA LYS A 125 3.60 7.43 -12.94
C LYS A 125 2.30 6.78 -12.55
N TRP A 126 2.08 6.67 -11.25
CA TRP A 126 0.80 6.30 -10.69
C TRP A 126 -0.17 7.48 -10.77
N ILE A 127 -1.40 7.22 -11.18
CA ILE A 127 -2.46 8.23 -11.25
C ILE A 127 -3.65 7.79 -10.43
N PHE A 128 -4.28 8.73 -9.73
CA PHE A 128 -5.53 8.48 -9.05
C PHE A 128 -6.65 8.28 -10.07
N ARG A 129 -7.36 7.16 -9.95
CA ARG A 129 -8.56 6.85 -10.74
C ARG A 129 -9.83 7.13 -9.98
N ARG A 130 -9.79 6.88 -8.68
CA ARG A 130 -10.88 7.19 -7.77
C ARG A 130 -10.29 7.68 -6.47
N ASN A 131 -10.55 8.95 -6.17
CA ASN A 131 -10.21 9.52 -4.89
C ASN A 131 -11.52 9.82 -4.16
N SER A 132 -11.83 9.01 -3.15
CA SER A 132 -13.02 9.24 -2.32
C SER A 132 -12.74 10.22 -1.18
N PHE A 133 -11.48 10.60 -0.97
CA PHE A 133 -11.06 11.30 0.24
C PHE A 133 -10.54 12.73 -0.02
N TYR A 134 -9.78 12.95 -1.10
CA TYR A 134 -9.40 14.31 -1.46
C TYR A 134 -10.55 14.89 -2.30
N GLY A 135 -11.04 16.08 -1.94
CA GLY A 135 -11.74 16.93 -2.91
C GLY A 135 -10.83 17.21 -4.11
N ASP A 136 -11.34 17.89 -5.15
CA ASP A 136 -10.70 18.07 -6.48
C ASP A 136 -9.28 18.70 -6.50
N GLU A 137 -8.61 18.88 -5.37
CA GLU A 137 -7.26 19.42 -5.26
C GLU A 137 -6.18 18.32 -5.22
N PHE A 138 -5.43 18.23 -6.32
CA PHE A 138 -4.17 17.49 -6.47
C PHE A 138 -2.99 18.44 -6.65
#